data_AF-A0A1I7V665-F1
#
_entry.id   AF-A0A1I7V665-F1
#
_cell.length_a   1.000
_cell.length_b   1.000
_cell.length_c   1.000
_cell.angle_alpha   90.00
_cell.angle_beta   90.00
_cell.angle_gamma   90.00
#
_symmetry.space_group_name_H-M   'P 1'
#
loop_
_entity.id
_entity.type
_entity.pdbx_description
1 polymer ?
#
loop_
_entity_poly.entity_id
_entity_poly.type
_entity_poly.pdbx_seq_one_letter_code
_entity_poly.pdbx_strand_id
1 'polypeptide(L)'
;MDRIEDFLYFINKGKLVELIVKHDHKLFHASVHCTWSKMRRRYWIMDGRTYIKKILRRICKGYTMWVATPFEQPDFPPRLAVRVVGTRPFETIGLDLAPIFFNRDKG
;
A
#
# COMPACT_ATOMS: atom_id res chain seq x y z
N MET A 1 -35.15 5.19 -6.49
CA MET A 1 -34.89 6.08 -5.35
C MET A 1 -35.20 5.26 -4.10
N ASP A 2 -34.19 4.65 -3.50
CA ASP A 2 -34.40 3.77 -2.36
C ASP A 2 -34.71 4.60 -1.13
N ARG A 3 -35.94 4.46 -0.62
CA ARG A 3 -36.32 4.89 0.73
C ARG A 3 -35.55 4.03 1.72
N ILE A 4 -34.44 4.55 2.22
CA ILE A 4 -33.74 3.95 3.35
C ILE A 4 -34.27 4.66 4.58
N GLU A 5 -34.98 3.92 5.42
CA GLU A 5 -35.33 4.36 6.76
C GLU A 5 -34.02 4.71 7.50
N ASP A 6 -33.90 5.97 7.92
CA ASP A 6 -32.71 6.60 8.53
C ASP A 6 -32.36 6.05 9.94
N PHE A 7 -32.64 4.78 10.21
CA PHE A 7 -32.26 4.17 11.47
C PHE A 7 -30.80 3.73 11.44
N LEU A 8 -30.00 4.48 12.18
CA LEU A 8 -28.60 4.20 12.34
C LEU A 8 -28.42 3.02 13.32
N TYR A 9 -28.05 1.85 12.80
CA TYR A 9 -27.84 0.67 13.64
C TYR A 9 -26.59 0.85 14.50
N PHE A 10 -26.74 0.81 15.82
CA PHE A 10 -25.60 0.74 16.73
C PHE A 10 -24.94 -0.64 16.59
N ILE A 11 -23.67 -0.68 16.22
CA ILE A 11 -22.91 -1.92 16.10
C ILE A 11 -21.61 -1.82 16.91
N ASN A 12 -21.36 -2.84 17.74
CA ASN A 12 -20.13 -2.93 18.48
C ASN A 12 -18.95 -3.35 17.57
N LYS A 13 -17.74 -2.91 17.91
CA LYS A 13 -16.50 -3.33 17.26
C LYS A 13 -16.40 -4.86 17.35
N GLY A 14 -16.08 -5.52 16.25
CA GLY A 14 -16.03 -6.98 16.20
C GLY A 14 -16.05 -7.53 14.79
N LYS A 15 -16.28 -8.85 14.68
CA LYS A 15 -16.15 -9.56 13.40
C LYS A 15 -17.13 -9.08 12.34
N LEU A 16 -18.35 -8.73 12.74
CA LEU A 16 -19.38 -8.21 11.84
C LEU A 16 -18.90 -6.94 11.11
N VAL A 17 -18.34 -5.99 11.85
CA VAL A 17 -17.81 -4.74 11.27
C VAL A 17 -16.65 -5.03 10.31
N GLU A 18 -15.75 -5.97 10.64
CA GLU A 18 -14.67 -6.37 9.73
C GLU A 18 -15.22 -6.88 8.39
N LEU A 19 -16.30 -7.66 8.41
CA LEU A 19 -16.93 -8.21 7.21
C LEU A 19 -17.59 -7.10 6.37
N ILE A 20 -18.30 -6.17 7.01
CA ILE A 20 -18.91 -5.02 6.33
C ILE A 20 -17.83 -4.16 5.68
N VAL A 21 -16.77 -3.81 6.42
CA VAL A 21 -15.63 -3.04 5.89
C VAL A 21 -14.98 -3.75 4.72
N LYS A 22 -14.77 -5.08 4.81
CA LYS A 22 -14.19 -5.87 3.73
C LYS A 22 -15.06 -5.86 2.48
N HIS A 23 -16.37 -5.97 2.63
CA HIS A 23 -17.31 -5.91 1.52
C HIS A 23 -17.29 -4.52 0.85
N ASP A 24 -17.43 -3.45 1.63
CA ASP A 24 -17.48 -2.09 1.11
C ASP A 24 -16.14 -1.62 0.51
N HIS A 25 -15.01 -2.06 1.07
CA HIS A 25 -13.68 -1.72 0.57
C HIS A 25 -13.32 -2.43 -0.73
N LYS A 26 -13.69 -3.72 -0.87
CA LYS A 26 -13.29 -4.55 -2.03
C LYS A 26 -13.86 -4.06 -3.35
N LEU A 27 -14.99 -3.34 -3.32
CA LEU A 27 -15.61 -2.80 -4.53
C LEU A 27 -14.73 -1.76 -5.25
N PHE A 28 -13.87 -1.02 -4.53
CA PHE A 28 -13.12 0.10 -5.12
C PHE A 28 -11.70 0.32 -4.57
N HIS A 29 -11.19 -0.57 -3.70
CA HIS A 29 -10.00 -0.29 -2.88
C HIS A 29 -10.06 1.09 -2.21
N ALA A 30 -11.28 1.47 -1.81
CA ALA A 30 -11.61 2.81 -1.35
C ALA A 30 -10.76 3.23 -0.14
N SER A 31 -10.44 4.53 -0.07
CA SER A 31 -9.76 5.12 1.07
C SER A 31 -10.59 4.96 2.36
N VAL A 32 -9.93 5.06 3.53
CA VAL A 32 -10.60 5.05 4.84
C VAL A 32 -11.79 6.03 4.88
N HIS A 33 -11.63 7.21 4.29
CA HIS A 33 -12.67 8.24 4.26
C HIS A 33 -13.88 7.78 3.44
N CYS A 34 -13.66 7.24 2.24
CA CYS A 34 -14.75 6.78 1.38
C CYS A 34 -15.51 5.60 2.01
N THR A 35 -14.79 4.60 2.54
CA THR A 35 -15.42 3.47 3.25
C THR A 35 -16.21 3.94 4.47
N TRP A 36 -15.66 4.86 5.26
CA TRP A 36 -16.36 5.39 6.44
C TRP A 36 -17.61 6.19 6.07
N SER A 37 -17.54 7.08 5.06
CA SER A 37 -18.68 7.88 4.62
C SER A 37 -19.83 7.03 4.11
N LYS A 38 -19.54 5.88 3.48
CA LYS A 38 -20.57 4.91 3.08
C LYS A 38 -21.17 4.18 4.29
N MET A 39 -20.33 3.69 5.21
CA MET A 39 -20.79 2.97 6.39
C MET A 39 -21.60 3.84 7.36
N ARG A 40 -21.21 5.10 7.55
CA ARG A 40 -21.89 6.08 8.42
C ARG A 40 -23.36 6.31 8.05
N ARG A 41 -23.75 6.04 6.80
CA ARG A 41 -25.16 6.17 6.38
C ARG A 41 -26.06 5.10 7.01
N ARG A 42 -25.50 4.03 7.55
CA ARG A 42 -26.26 2.86 8.07
C ARG A 42 -25.86 2.44 9.47
N TYR A 43 -24.63 2.73 9.91
CA TYR A 43 -24.08 2.20 11.15
C TYR A 43 -23.48 3.28 12.05
N TRP A 44 -23.80 3.24 13.35
CA TRP A 44 -23.10 3.99 14.39
C TRP A 44 -22.06 3.10 15.06
N ILE A 45 -20.80 3.49 14.95
CA ILE A 45 -19.67 2.77 15.54
C ILE A 45 -18.81 3.79 16.28
N MET A 46 -18.55 3.54 17.56
CA MET A 46 -17.65 4.37 18.37
C MET A 46 -16.26 4.39 17.73
N ASP A 47 -15.69 5.58 17.52
CA ASP A 47 -14.41 5.78 16.81
C ASP A 47 -14.32 5.04 15.46
N GLY A 48 -15.43 4.93 14.73
CA GLY A 48 -15.52 4.09 13.54
C GLY A 48 -14.39 4.33 12.53
N ARG A 49 -13.98 5.58 12.30
CA ARG A 49 -12.88 5.92 11.38
C ARG A 49 -11.54 5.29 11.80
N THR A 50 -11.17 5.35 13.08
CA THR A 50 -9.89 4.77 13.56
C THR A 50 -9.93 3.26 13.51
N TYR A 51 -11.10 2.67 13.82
CA TYR A 51 -11.31 1.23 13.76
C TYR A 51 -11.24 0.71 12.31
N ILE A 52 -11.91 1.38 11.37
CA ILE A 52 -11.83 1.07 9.93
C ILE A 52 -10.39 1.17 9.43
N LYS A 53 -9.65 2.21 9.82
CA LYS A 53 -8.22 2.34 9.49
C LYS A 53 -7.41 1.13 9.96
N LYS A 54 -7.65 0.63 11.17
CA LYS A 54 -6.99 -0.60 11.69
C LYS A 54 -7.37 -1.83 10.87
N ILE A 55 -8.64 -1.98 10.50
CA ILE A 55 -9.12 -3.10 9.67
C ILE A 55 -8.45 -3.07 8.30
N LEU A 56 -8.46 -1.92 7.61
CA LEU A 56 -7.89 -1.79 6.26
C LEU A 56 -6.38 -2.09 6.20
N ARG A 57 -5.61 -1.68 7.22
CA ARG A 57 -4.19 -2.04 7.34
C ARG A 57 -3.96 -3.56 7.42
N ARG A 58 -4.91 -4.32 7.98
CA ARG A 58 -4.80 -5.78 8.10
C ARG A 58 -5.27 -6.50 6.85
N ILE A 59 -6.36 -6.05 6.23
CA ILE A 59 -7.02 -6.78 5.14
C ILE A 59 -6.59 -6.35 3.73
N CYS A 60 -5.98 -5.16 3.58
CA CYS A 60 -5.62 -4.62 2.27
C CYS A 60 -4.15 -4.23 2.20
N LYS A 61 -3.36 -5.06 1.49
CA LYS A 61 -1.95 -4.77 1.20
C LYS A 61 -1.80 -3.52 0.32
N GLY A 62 -2.67 -3.34 -0.67
CA GLY A 62 -2.66 -2.15 -1.53
C GLY A 62 -2.80 -0.86 -0.74
N TYR A 63 -3.82 -0.76 0.13
CA TYR A 63 -3.98 0.38 1.03
C TYR A 63 -2.72 0.60 1.89
N THR A 64 -2.19 -0.48 2.47
CA THR A 64 -0.99 -0.40 3.32
C THR A 64 0.22 0.15 2.57
N MET A 65 0.43 -0.27 1.33
CA MET A 65 1.46 0.27 0.45
C MET A 65 1.21 1.74 0.10
N TRP A 66 -0.01 2.10 -0.28
CA TRP A 66 -0.36 3.48 -0.69
C TRP A 66 -0.23 4.51 0.44
N VAL A 67 -0.45 4.11 1.70
CA VAL A 67 -0.33 5.01 2.85
C VAL A 67 0.99 4.84 3.60
N ALA A 68 1.88 3.96 3.14
CA ALA A 68 3.19 3.81 3.72
C ALA A 68 3.99 5.10 3.47
N THR A 69 4.64 5.60 4.51
CA THR A 69 5.66 6.62 4.33
C THR A 69 6.84 5.97 3.62
N PRO A 70 7.34 6.54 2.50
CA PRO A 70 8.58 6.08 1.90
C PRO A 70 9.69 6.08 2.94
N PHE A 71 10.56 5.09 2.89
CA PHE A 71 11.78 5.11 3.69
C PHE A 71 12.64 6.30 3.23
N GLU A 72 13.03 7.16 4.17
CA GLU A 72 14.00 8.22 3.89
C GLU A 72 15.33 7.56 3.56
N GLN A 73 15.80 7.76 2.33
CA GLN A 73 17.12 7.27 1.94
C GLN A 73 18.16 8.01 2.79
N PRO A 74 19.12 7.29 3.41
CA PRO A 74 20.23 7.94 4.10
C PRO A 74 21.06 8.74 3.09
N ASP A 75 21.86 9.67 3.59
CA ASP A 75 22.83 10.38 2.75
C ASP A 75 23.70 9.38 2.00
N PHE A 76 23.81 9.60 0.68
CA PHE A 76 24.68 8.78 -0.14
C PHE A 76 26.13 8.98 0.31
N PRO A 77 26.93 7.91 0.40
CA PRO A 77 28.36 8.06 0.66
C PRO A 77 29.01 8.90 -0.45
N PRO A 78 30.15 9.57 -0.16
CA PRO A 78 30.90 10.29 -1.18
C PRO A 78 31.16 9.40 -2.41
N ARG A 79 30.94 9.96 -3.60
CA ARG A 79 31.18 9.22 -4.85
C ARG A 79 32.65 8.84 -4.91
N LEU A 80 32.93 7.58 -5.25
CA LEU A 80 34.31 7.12 -5.45
C LEU A 80 34.96 7.96 -6.56
N ALA A 81 36.15 8.50 -6.30
CA ALA A 81 36.87 9.35 -7.26
C ALA A 81 37.04 8.66 -8.62
N VAL A 82 37.27 7.34 -8.63
CA VAL A 82 37.35 6.51 -9.84
C VAL A 82 36.10 6.55 -10.74
N ARG A 83 34.93 6.93 -10.19
CA ARG A 83 33.67 7.08 -10.94
C ARG A 83 33.42 8.50 -11.44
N VAL A 84 34.17 9.50 -10.96
CA VAL A 84 33.87 10.93 -11.18
C VAL A 84 35.04 11.66 -11.83
N VAL A 85 36.26 11.24 -11.55
CA VAL A 85 37.48 11.81 -12.10
C VAL A 85 37.76 11.16 -13.46
N GLY A 86 37.89 11.98 -14.49
CA GLY A 86 38.30 11.52 -15.81
C GLY A 86 39.73 10.98 -15.75
N THR A 87 39.91 9.74 -16.19
CA THR A 87 41.21 9.09 -16.30
C THR A 87 41.64 9.02 -17.78
N ARG A 88 42.88 8.64 -18.04
CA ARG A 88 43.36 8.46 -19.40
C ARG A 88 42.54 7.37 -20.10
N PRO A 89 42.46 7.38 -21.44
CA PRO A 89 41.80 6.30 -22.18
C PRO A 89 42.29 4.92 -21.69
N PHE A 90 41.35 4.03 -21.39
CA PHE A 90 41.58 2.66 -20.91
C PHE A 90 42.21 2.51 -19.50
N GLU A 91 42.44 3.59 -18.75
CA GLU A 91 42.98 3.54 -17.38
C GLU A 91 41.93 3.08 -16.35
N THR A 92 40.66 3.36 -16.60
CA THR A 92 39.54 2.93 -15.74
C THR A 92 38.40 2.42 -16.61
N ILE A 93 38.07 1.13 -16.50
CA ILE A 93 37.02 0.48 -17.26
C ILE A 93 35.95 -0.02 -16.28
N GLY A 94 34.71 0.41 -16.46
CA GLY A 94 33.57 -0.16 -15.76
C GLY A 94 33.11 -1.43 -16.47
N LEU A 95 33.09 -2.56 -15.76
CA LEU A 95 32.47 -3.80 -16.22
C LEU A 95 31.12 -3.94 -15.51
N ASP A 96 30.03 -4.00 -16.28
CA ASP A 96 28.71 -4.35 -15.77
C ASP A 96 28.29 -5.70 -16.39
N LEU A 97 28.16 -6.73 -15.56
CA LEU A 97 27.79 -8.06 -16.00
C LEU A 97 26.30 -8.27 -15.76
N ALA A 98 25.55 -8.44 -16.84
CA ALA A 98 24.18 -8.94 -16.76
C ALA A 98 24.19 -10.48 -16.73
N PRO A 99 23.29 -11.13 -15.97
CA PRO A 99 23.16 -12.58 -16.00
C PRO A 99 22.72 -13.05 -17.40
N ILE A 100 23.51 -13.93 -18.00
CA ILE A 100 23.16 -14.63 -19.24
C ILE A 100 22.42 -15.91 -18.85
N PHE A 101 21.11 -15.95 -19.09
CA PHE A 101 20.33 -17.17 -18.90
C PHE A 101 20.43 -18.06 -20.14
N PHE A 102 21.11 -19.19 -20.02
CA PHE A 102 21.10 -20.22 -21.06
C PHE A 102 19.88 -21.12 -20.86
N ASN A 103 18.95 -21.11 -21.81
CA ASN A 103 17.94 -22.16 -21.89
C ASN A 103 18.65 -23.42 -22.38
N ARG A 104 18.76 -24.44 -21.52
CA ARG A 104 19.10 -25.78 -21.99
C ARG A 104 17.88 -26.31 -22.74
N ASP A 105 18.03 -26.52 -24.04
CA ASP A 105 17.08 -27.35 -24.78
C ASP A 105 17.03 -28.72 -24.09
N LYS A 106 15.83 -29.12 -23.68
CA LYS A 106 15.59 -30.45 -23.14
C LYS A 106 15.61 -31.42 -24.32
N GLY A 107 16.79 -31.99 -24.58
CA GLY A 107 16.91 -33.23 -25.34
C GLY A 107 16.27 -34.40 -24.61
#